data_AF-A0AAQ3SE03-F1
#
_entry.id   AF-A0AAQ3SE03-F1
#
_cell.length_a   1.000
_cell.length_b   1.000
_cell.length_c   1.000
_cell.angle_alpha   90.00
_cell.angle_beta   90.00
_cell.angle_gamma   90.00
#
_symmetry.space_group_name_H-M   'P 1'
#
loop_
_entity.id
_entity.type
_entity.pdbx_description
1 polymer ?
#
loop_
_entity_poly.entity_id
_entity_poly.type
_entity_poly.pdbx_seq_one_letter_code
_entity_poly.pdbx_strand_id
1 'polypeptide(L)'
;MDSGSTEVAFDFSPFLIIKKDGSVQRLAGCDVAPPCLDTETNVESKDIVISKDDDVSARIFIPKVSDQTQKLPLLVYFHGGGFCIETPYSPPYHRFLNSLVSK
;
A
#
# COMPACT_ATOMS: atom_id res chain seq x y z
N MET A 1 -9.98 14.91 -32.79
CA MET A 1 -9.92 14.74 -31.33
C MET A 1 -11.26 14.15 -30.94
N ASP A 2 -11.25 12.89 -30.52
CA ASP A 2 -12.47 12.14 -30.28
C ASP A 2 -13.12 12.65 -28.98
N SER A 3 -14.33 13.18 -29.08
CA SER A 3 -15.01 13.89 -27.99
C SER A 3 -15.64 12.94 -26.96
N GLY A 4 -15.45 11.62 -27.11
CA GLY A 4 -15.97 10.57 -26.23
C GLY A 4 -15.05 10.17 -25.06
N SER A 5 -13.77 10.55 -25.05
CA SER A 5 -12.78 10.07 -24.06
C SER A 5 -12.90 10.71 -22.66
N THR A 6 -13.86 11.60 -22.45
CA THR A 6 -14.06 12.31 -21.18
C THR A 6 -15.40 12.00 -20.52
N GLU A 7 -16.28 11.22 -21.15
CA GLU A 7 -17.59 10.91 -20.58
C GLU A 7 -17.46 9.91 -19.42
N VAL A 8 -17.99 10.30 -18.26
CA VAL A 8 -18.00 9.46 -17.05
C VAL A 8 -18.99 8.31 -17.24
N ALA A 9 -18.51 7.09 -17.02
CA ALA A 9 -19.35 5.89 -16.94
C ALA A 9 -19.85 5.69 -15.50
N PHE A 10 -18.95 5.78 -14.52
CA PHE A 10 -19.25 5.65 -13.11
C PHE A 10 -18.43 6.64 -12.29
N ASP A 11 -19.08 7.25 -11.31
CA ASP A 11 -18.45 8.15 -10.34
C ASP A 11 -18.53 7.50 -8.94
N PHE A 12 -17.38 7.12 -8.40
CA PHE A 12 -17.22 6.59 -7.04
C PHE A 12 -16.46 7.57 -6.16
N SER A 13 -16.62 8.87 -6.39
CA SER A 13 -16.01 9.91 -5.56
C SER A 13 -16.35 9.68 -4.07
N PRO A 14 -15.36 9.80 -3.17
CA PRO A 14 -14.04 10.41 -3.39
C PRO A 14 -12.92 9.45 -3.85
N PHE A 15 -13.23 8.22 -4.27
CA PHE A 15 -12.21 7.18 -4.49
C PHE A 15 -11.68 7.14 -5.92
N LEU A 16 -12.56 7.00 -6.92
CA LEU A 16 -12.17 6.93 -8.33
C LEU A 16 -13.33 7.28 -9.27
N ILE A 17 -12.98 7.63 -10.50
CA ILE A 17 -13.91 7.85 -11.61
C ILE A 17 -13.53 6.91 -12.75
N ILE A 18 -14.52 6.23 -13.32
CA ILE A 18 -14.37 5.37 -14.49
C ILE A 18 -15.00 6.07 -15.69
N LYS A 19 -14.26 6.20 -16.79
CA LYS A 19 -14.76 6.77 -18.05
C LYS A 19 -15.27 5.68 -18.98
N LYS A 20 -16.12 6.05 -19.95
CA LYS A 20 -16.69 5.11 -20.92
C LYS A 20 -15.66 4.45 -21.83
N ASP A 21 -14.50 5.06 -22.01
CA ASP A 21 -13.36 4.48 -22.74
C ASP A 21 -12.57 3.43 -21.93
N GLY A 22 -12.98 3.16 -20.69
CA GLY A 22 -12.33 2.21 -19.78
C GLY A 22 -11.20 2.81 -18.96
N SER A 23 -10.82 4.08 -19.17
CA SER A 23 -9.82 4.73 -18.33
C SER A 23 -10.33 4.94 -16.90
N VAL A 24 -9.44 4.76 -15.93
CA VAL A 24 -9.73 4.92 -14.50
C VAL A 24 -8.88 6.05 -13.94
N GLN A 25 -9.53 7.05 -13.36
CA GLN A 25 -8.88 8.10 -12.59
C GLN A 25 -9.02 7.78 -11.11
N ARG A 26 -7.91 7.37 -10.46
CA ARG A 26 -7.87 7.21 -9.00
C ARG A 26 -7.70 8.57 -8.34
N LEU A 27 -8.61 8.90 -7.42
CA LEU A 27 -8.64 10.17 -6.69
C LEU A 27 -8.07 10.03 -5.27
N ALA A 28 -8.10 8.82 -4.71
CA ALA A 28 -7.57 8.48 -3.39
C ALA A 28 -6.63 7.27 -3.44
N GLY A 29 -5.90 7.04 -2.35
CA GLY A 29 -5.04 5.86 -2.18
C GLY A 29 -3.84 5.78 -3.11
N CYS A 30 -3.37 6.93 -3.61
CA CYS A 30 -2.18 7.03 -4.47
C CYS A 30 -0.95 7.54 -3.71
N ASP A 31 -1.13 8.06 -2.49
CA ASP A 31 -0.03 8.52 -1.65
C ASP A 31 0.81 7.33 -1.18
N VAL A 32 2.12 7.53 -1.10
CA VAL A 32 3.07 6.51 -0.62
C VAL A 32 3.96 7.10 0.47
N ALA A 33 4.19 6.31 1.52
CA ALA A 33 5.21 6.59 2.53
C ALA A 33 6.50 5.86 2.14
N PRO A 34 7.69 6.48 2.25
CA PRO A 34 8.95 5.76 2.06
C PRO A 34 9.15 4.73 3.18
N PRO A 35 9.93 3.65 2.94
CA PRO A 35 10.37 2.78 4.00
C PRO A 35 11.38 3.53 4.87
N CYS A 36 11.27 3.39 6.19
CA CYS A 36 12.14 4.03 7.16
C CYS A 36 12.25 3.24 8.46
N LEU A 37 13.21 3.64 9.30
CA LEU A 37 13.18 3.37 10.72
C LEU A 37 12.23 4.39 11.37
N ASP A 38 11.12 3.90 11.93
CA ASP A 38 10.17 4.73 12.65
C ASP A 38 10.64 4.96 14.09
N THR A 39 10.93 6.20 14.44
CA THR A 39 11.49 6.56 15.76
C THR A 39 10.48 6.38 16.90
N GLU A 40 9.18 6.42 16.62
CA GLU A 40 8.14 6.27 17.64
C GLU A 40 7.96 4.79 18.03
N THR A 41 8.01 3.89 17.03
CA THR A 41 7.74 2.46 17.22
C THR A 41 9.00 1.58 17.23
N ASN A 42 10.15 2.12 16.84
CA ASN A 42 11.39 1.37 16.56
C ASN A 42 11.22 0.24 15.52
N VAL A 43 10.22 0.33 14.65
CA VAL A 43 10.02 -0.60 13.54
C VAL A 43 10.84 -0.13 12.35
N GLU A 44 11.66 -1.03 11.80
CA GLU A 44 12.35 -0.81 10.53
C GLU A 44 11.49 -1.38 9.40
N SER A 45 11.35 -0.61 8.32
CA SER A 45 10.63 -1.05 7.13
C SER A 45 11.52 -1.04 5.90
N LYS A 46 11.26 -1.97 4.97
CA LYS A 46 12.01 -2.10 3.71
C LYS A 46 11.11 -2.62 2.60
N ASP A 47 11.24 -2.03 1.41
CA ASP A 47 10.54 -2.47 0.20
C ASP A 47 11.34 -3.55 -0.53
N ILE A 48 10.65 -4.57 -1.00
CA ILE A 48 11.21 -5.68 -1.78
C ILE A 48 10.37 -5.94 -3.02
N VAL A 49 11.03 -6.40 -4.09
CA VAL A 49 10.37 -6.93 -5.28
C VAL A 49 10.31 -8.46 -5.15
N ILE A 50 9.12 -9.03 -5.25
CA ILE A 50 8.88 -10.47 -5.18
C ILE A 50 8.93 -11.06 -6.59
N SER A 51 8.20 -10.46 -7.54
CA SER A 51 8.20 -10.83 -8.95
C SER A 51 8.19 -9.56 -9.80
N LYS A 52 9.17 -9.43 -10.69
CA LYS A 52 9.22 -8.31 -11.64
C LYS A 52 8.22 -8.49 -12.78
N ASP A 53 8.04 -9.73 -13.24
CA ASP A 53 7.20 -10.04 -14.39
C ASP A 53 5.72 -9.84 -14.08
N ASP A 54 5.32 -10.05 -12.81
CA ASP A 54 3.95 -9.89 -12.33
C ASP A 54 3.70 -8.53 -11.64
N ASP A 55 4.70 -7.65 -11.58
CA ASP A 55 4.68 -6.37 -10.83
C ASP A 55 4.29 -6.54 -9.34
N VAL A 56 4.78 -7.62 -8.71
CA VAL A 56 4.48 -7.94 -7.30
C VAL A 56 5.63 -7.51 -6.40
N SER A 57 5.30 -6.66 -5.44
CA SER A 57 6.21 -6.13 -4.42
C SER A 57 5.56 -6.11 -3.05
N ALA A 58 6.37 -5.98 -2.00
CA ALA A 58 5.90 -5.94 -0.63
C ALA A 58 6.79 -5.03 0.24
N ARG A 59 6.22 -4.53 1.34
CA ARG A 59 6.98 -3.90 2.42
C ARG A 59 7.11 -4.86 3.59
N ILE A 60 8.33 -5.10 4.01
CA ILE A 60 8.66 -5.84 5.23
C ILE A 60 8.70 -4.85 6.39
N PHE A 61 8.14 -5.24 7.53
CA PHE A 61 8.20 -4.51 8.79
C PHE A 61 8.87 -5.41 9.83
N ILE A 62 9.94 -4.92 10.46
CA ILE A 62 10.75 -5.67 11.40
C ILE A 62 10.77 -4.90 12.74
N PRO A 63 10.27 -5.49 13.84
CA PRO A 63 10.36 -4.85 15.14
C PRO A 63 11.78 -4.95 15.68
N LYS A 64 12.13 -4.03 16.59
CA LYS A 64 13.35 -4.14 17.36
C LYS A 64 13.27 -5.33 18.32
N VAL A 65 14.11 -6.33 18.09
CA VAL A 65 14.29 -7.48 18.99
C VAL A 65 15.57 -7.35 19.80
N SER A 66 15.51 -7.69 21.09
CA SER A 66 16.69 -7.71 21.97
C SER A 66 17.59 -8.92 21.70
N ASP A 67 16.99 -10.05 21.31
CA ASP A 67 17.69 -11.28 20.95
C ASP A 67 17.51 -11.57 19.46
N GLN A 68 18.61 -11.51 18.70
CA GLN A 68 18.60 -11.76 17.25
C GLN A 68 18.34 -13.22 16.89
N THR A 69 18.38 -14.14 17.86
CA THR A 69 18.08 -15.57 17.65
C THR A 69 16.60 -15.89 17.87
N GLN A 70 15.85 -14.96 18.48
CA GLN A 70 14.42 -15.12 18.70
C GLN A 70 13.68 -15.16 17.36
N LYS A 71 12.91 -16.22 17.14
CA LYS A 71 11.96 -16.28 16.03
C LYS A 71 10.68 -15.52 16.38
N LEU A 72 10.18 -14.75 15.44
CA LEU A 72 8.90 -14.05 15.55
C LEU A 72 7.83 -14.75 14.71
N PRO A 73 6.54 -14.63 15.06
CA PRO A 73 5.46 -14.98 14.16
C PRO A 73 5.56 -14.19 12.85
N LEU A 74 5.29 -14.85 11.72
CA LEU A 74 5.20 -14.20 10.41
C LEU A 74 3.74 -13.86 10.12
N LEU A 75 3.46 -12.58 9.89
CA LEU A 75 2.18 -12.11 9.38
C LEU A 75 2.32 -11.70 7.92
N VAL A 76 1.53 -12.33 7.04
CA VAL A 76 1.34 -11.88 5.65
C VAL A 76 0.08 -11.03 5.61
N TYR A 77 0.25 -9.73 5.34
CA TYR A 77 -0.84 -8.76 5.34
C TYR A 77 -1.16 -8.28 3.92
N PHE A 78 -2.45 -8.23 3.60
CA PHE A 78 -2.97 -7.63 2.37
C PHE A 78 -3.79 -6.40 2.74
N HIS A 79 -3.50 -5.27 2.10
CA HIS A 79 -4.23 -4.03 2.38
C HIS A 79 -5.67 -4.09 1.83
N GLY A 80 -6.52 -3.21 2.36
CA GLY A 80 -7.89 -3.03 1.89
C GLY A 80 -7.94 -2.16 0.62
N GLY A 81 -9.00 -1.37 0.46
CA GLY A 81 -9.16 -0.48 -0.70
C GLY A 81 -10.03 -1.07 -1.82
N GLY A 82 -10.87 -2.06 -1.51
CA GLY A 82 -11.90 -2.57 -2.44
C GLY A 82 -11.33 -3.08 -3.76
N PHE A 83 -10.10 -3.59 -3.75
CA PHE A 83 -9.36 -4.08 -4.92
C PHE A 83 -9.03 -3.04 -6.01
N CYS A 84 -9.18 -1.74 -5.73
CA CYS A 84 -9.01 -0.70 -6.76
C CYS A 84 -8.12 0.48 -6.31
N ILE A 85 -7.98 0.72 -5.01
CA ILE A 85 -7.15 1.79 -4.46
C ILE A 85 -6.18 1.26 -3.41
N GLU A 86 -5.24 2.11 -3.01
CA GLU A 86 -4.20 1.82 -2.02
C GLU A 86 -3.11 0.87 -2.54
N THR A 87 -2.00 0.82 -1.79
CA THR A 87 -0.82 0.00 -2.08
C THR A 87 -0.22 -0.51 -0.76
N PRO A 88 0.75 -1.45 -0.80
CA PRO A 88 1.54 -1.80 0.39
C PRO A 88 2.29 -0.61 1.02
N TYR A 89 2.41 0.51 0.30
CA TYR A 89 3.18 1.69 0.69
C TYR A 89 2.29 2.83 1.21
N SER A 90 0.97 2.64 1.20
CA SER A 90 0.01 3.64 1.61
C SER A 90 0.20 4.10 3.07
N PRO A 91 0.23 5.42 3.35
CA PRO A 91 0.41 5.96 4.70
C PRO A 91 -0.49 5.39 5.80
N PRO A 92 -1.82 5.19 5.60
CA PRO A 92 -2.66 4.62 6.66
C PRO A 92 -2.25 3.19 7.02
N TYR A 93 -1.93 2.35 6.03
CA TYR A 93 -1.50 0.97 6.25
C TYR A 93 -0.09 0.89 6.83
N HIS A 94 0.82 1.78 6.39
CA HIS A 94 2.15 1.88 6.98
C HIS A 94 2.11 2.17 8.48
N ARG A 95 1.32 3.17 8.90
CA ARG A 95 1.14 3.50 10.34
C ARG A 95 0.50 2.36 11.12
N PHE A 96 -0.53 1.74 10.56
CA PHE A 96 -1.19 0.60 11.19
C PHE A 96 -0.21 -0.57 11.40
N LEU A 97 0.59 -0.90 10.38
CA LEU A 97 1.56 -1.99 10.45
C LEU A 97 2.73 -1.66 11.40
N ASN A 98 3.22 -0.42 11.47
CA ASN A 98 4.18 -0.03 12.50
C ASN A 98 3.60 -0.29 13.90
N SER A 99 2.37 0.16 14.18
CA SER A 99 1.73 -0.04 15.48
C SER A 99 1.43 -1.51 15.81
N LEU A 100 1.10 -2.31 14.79
CA LEU A 100 0.82 -3.73 14.95
C LEU A 100 2.10 -4.52 15.26
N VAL A 101 3.19 -4.18 14.59
CA VAL A 101 4.47 -4.89 14.67
C VAL A 101 5.30 -4.47 15.89
N SER A 102 5.13 -3.26 16.41
CA SER A 102 5.93 -2.71 17.52
C SER A 102 5.70 -3.37 18.90
N LYS A 103 5.02 -4.52 18.96
CA LYS A 103 4.64 -5.20 20.20
C LYS A 103 5.36 -6.52 20.38
#